data_AF-A0A822ALD0-F1
#
_entry.id   AF-A0A822ALD0-F1
#
_cell.length_a   1.000
_cell.length_b   1.000
_cell.length_c   1.000
_cell.angle_alpha   90.00
_cell.angle_beta   90.00
_cell.angle_gamma   90.00
#
_symmetry.space_group_name_H-M   'P 1'
#
loop_
_entity.id
_entity.type
_entity.pdbx_description
1 polymer ?
#
loop_
_entity_poly.entity_id
_entity_poly.type
_entity_poly.pdbx_seq_one_letter_code
_entity_poly.pdbx_strand_id
1 'polypeptide(L)' 'NGRLNKCGVISPRFDCPIRDIENWTKNLLPSRQFGYVVLTTSHGILDHEEARRKHTGGKVLGFFF' A
#
# COMPACT_ATOMS: atom_id res chain seq x y z
N ASN A 1 -10.19 -21.68 -8.54
CA ASN A 1 -9.37 -21.27 -7.38
C ASN A 1 -8.57 -20.00 -7.70
N GLY A 2 -9.26 -18.87 -7.86
CA GLY A 2 -8.59 -17.57 -8.07
C GLY A 2 -8.35 -16.88 -6.73
N ARG A 3 -7.09 -16.58 -6.40
CA ARG A 3 -6.70 -15.86 -5.17
C ARG A 3 -6.41 -14.37 -5.42
N LEU A 4 -6.53 -13.92 -6.67
CA LEU A 4 -6.25 -12.55 -7.10
C LEU A 4 -7.50 -12.01 -7.80
N ASN A 5 -8.08 -10.96 -7.24
CA ASN A 5 -9.24 -10.28 -7.83
C ASN A 5 -8.80 -9.13 -8.73
N LYS A 6 -7.85 -8.32 -8.28
CA LYS A 6 -7.32 -7.16 -9.01
C LYS A 6 -5.92 -6.79 -8.51
N CYS A 7 -5.03 -6.48 -9.43
CA CYS A 7 -3.76 -5.80 -9.15
C CYS A 7 -3.65 -4.53 -10.00
N GLY A 8 -3.10 -3.46 -9.44
CA GLY A 8 -2.94 -2.19 -10.11
C GLY A 8 -1.67 -1.47 -9.67
N VAL A 9 -1.07 -0.74 -10.60
CA VAL A 9 0.06 0.15 -10.34
C VAL A 9 -0.44 1.58 -10.19
N ILE A 10 0.19 2.36 -9.31
CA ILE A 10 -0.07 3.80 -9.21
C ILE A 10 1.05 4.55 -9.90
N SER A 11 0.68 5.38 -10.88
CA SER A 11 1.59 6.24 -11.61
C SER A 11 1.00 7.65 -11.71
N PRO A 12 1.77 8.71 -11.39
CA PRO A 12 3.13 8.68 -10.85
C PRO A 12 3.19 8.10 -9.43
N ARG A 13 4.38 7.67 -8.99
CA ARG A 13 4.59 7.15 -7.63
C ARG A 13 4.59 8.31 -6.63
N PHE A 14 3.42 8.59 -6.07
CA PHE A 14 3.21 9.65 -5.08
C PHE A 14 3.91 9.34 -3.76
N ASP A 15 4.37 10.39 -3.08
CA ASP A 15 4.90 10.29 -1.72
C ASP A 15 3.76 9.97 -0.74
N CYS A 16 3.98 8.98 0.10
CA CYS A 16 3.07 8.50 1.13
C CYS A 16 3.80 8.55 2.48
N PRO A 17 3.66 9.66 3.21
CA PRO A 17 4.09 9.71 4.60
C PRO A 17 3.20 8.82 5.46
N ILE A 18 3.70 8.43 6.63
CA ILE A 18 3.05 7.43 7.51
C ILE A 18 1.61 7.81 7.87
N ARG A 19 1.36 9.12 8.06
CA ARG A 19 0.03 9.67 8.34
C ARG A 19 -0.99 9.44 7.22
N ASP A 20 -0.53 9.34 5.98
CA ASP A 20 -1.40 9.23 4.81
C ASP A 20 -1.65 7.77 4.39
N ILE A 21 -0.95 6.81 5.00
CA ILE A 21 -1.12 5.37 4.70
C ILE A 21 -2.58 4.94 4.89
N GLU A 22 -3.27 5.40 5.93
CA GLU A 22 -4.69 5.05 6.15
C GLU A 22 -5.60 5.61 5.06
N ASN A 23 -5.33 6.83 4.59
CA ASN A 23 -6.10 7.44 3.51
C ASN A 23 -5.94 6.66 2.21
N TRP A 24 -4.71 6.27 1.87
CA TRP A 24 -4.44 5.44 0.71
C TRP A 24 -5.11 4.07 0.81
N THR A 25 -5.05 3.43 1.97
CA THR A 25 -5.68 2.13 2.22
C THR A 25 -7.19 2.21 2.05
N LYS A 26 -7.83 3.24 2.62
CA LYS A 26 -9.28 3.46 2.53
C LYS A 26 -9.75 3.75 1.10
N ASN A 27 -8.93 4.42 0.30
CA ASN A 27 -9.28 4.81 -1.07
C ASN A 27 -9.05 3.67 -2.08
N LEU A 28 -8.06 2.81 -1.85
CA LEU A 28 -7.66 1.77 -2.81
C LEU A 28 -8.24 0.39 -2.50
N LEU A 29 -8.39 0.04 -1.23
CA LEU A 29 -8.84 -1.30 -0.83
C LEU A 29 -10.37 -1.33 -0.63
N PRO A 30 -11.03 -2.42 -1.04
CA PRO A 30 -12.48 -2.55 -0.89
C PRO A 30 -12.91 -2.76 0.57
N SER A 31 -11.99 -3.20 1.44
CA SER A 31 -12.24 -3.39 2.88
C SER A 31 -10.93 -3.20 3.66
N ARG A 32 -11.05 -2.85 4.95
CA ARG A 32 -9.89 -2.72 5.87
C ARG A 32 -9.21 -4.05 6.17
N GLN A 33 -9.92 -5.17 6.00
CA GLN A 33 -9.43 -6.52 6.31
C GLN A 33 -8.95 -7.25 5.05
N PHE A 34 -8.92 -6.58 3.89
CA PHE A 34 -8.68 -7.24 2.62
C PHE A 34 -7.85 -6.42 1.66
N GLY A 35 -6.78 -7.03 1.16
CA GLY A 35 -5.86 -6.45 0.20
C GLY A 35 -4.64 -5.80 0.81
N TYR A 36 -3.68 -5.46 -0.04
CA TYR A 36 -2.45 -4.80 0.35
C TYR A 36 -2.14 -3.63 -0.56
N VAL A 37 -1.73 -2.51 0.05
CA VAL A 37 -1.07 -1.41 -0.64
C VAL A 37 0.43 -1.58 -0.49
N VAL A 38 1.15 -1.52 -1.61
CA VAL A 38 2.61 -1.70 -1.67
C VAL A 38 3.29 -0.35 -1.78
N LEU A 39 4.35 -0.17 -0.98
CA LEU A 39 5.11 1.06 -0.83
C LEU A 39 6.61 0.77 -1.03
N THR A 40 7.31 1.64 -1.74
CA THR A 40 8.78 1.67 -1.74
C THR A 40 9.24 2.55 -0.58
N THR A 41 9.89 1.96 0.41
CA THR A 41 10.45 2.65 1.58
C THR A 41 11.98 2.56 1.55
N SER A 42 12.66 3.26 2.46
CA SER A 42 14.12 3.14 2.63
C SER A 42 14.56 1.74 3.08
N HIS A 43 13.66 0.96 3.68
CA HIS A 43 13.89 -0.40 4.14
C HIS A 43 13.57 -1.46 3.07
N GLY A 44 13.27 -1.03 1.84
CA GLY A 44 12.84 -1.87 0.73
C GLY A 44 11.36 -1.72 0.39
N ILE A 45 10.86 -2.65 -0.42
CA ILE A 45 9.44 -2.73 -0.80
C ILE A 45 8.69 -3.41 0.32
N LEU A 46 7.72 -2.72 0.91
CA LEU A 46 6.92 -3.18 2.03
C LEU A 46 5.43 -2.99 1.70
N ASP A 47 4.57 -3.77 2.34
CA ASP A 47 3.15 -3.43 2.38
C ASP A 47 2.87 -2.35 3.44
N HIS A 48 1.66 -1.80 3.39
CA HIS A 48 1.19 -0.77 4.30
C HIS A 48 1.14 -1.16 5.79
N GLU A 49 0.92 -2.43 6.14
CA GLU A 49 0.92 -2.91 7.53
C GLU A 49 2.36 -2.97 8.06
N GLU A 50 3.28 -3.52 7.27
CA GLU A 50 4.70 -3.54 7.62
C GLU A 50 5.29 -2.13 7.73
N ALA A 51 4.94 -1.24 6.78
CA ALA A 51 5.36 0.16 6.81
C ALA A 51 4.87 0.87 8.08
N ARG A 52 3.63 0.61 8.49
CA ARG A 52 3.06 1.12 9.75
C ARG A 52 3.79 0.56 10.97
N ARG A 53 4.05 -0.75 11.02
CA ARG A 53 4.76 -1.41 12.13
C ARG A 53 6.19 -0.91 12.29
N LYS A 54 6.89 -0.68 11.18
CA LYS A 54 8.26 -0.15 11.16
C LYS A 54 8.31 1.37 11.26
N HIS A 55 7.16 2.03 11.40
CA HIS A 55 7.01 3.47 11.45
C HIS A 55 7.78 4.19 10.33
N THR A 56 7.60 3.70 9.09
CA THR A 56 8.30 4.21 7.91
C THR A 56 7.33 4.56 6.79
N GLY A 57 7.60 5.65 6.09
CA GLY A 57 6.86 6.09 4.91
C GLY A 57 7.64 5.80 3.64
N GLY A 58 7.10 6.19 2.49
CA GLY A 58 7.75 5.94 1.22
C GLY A 58 6.99 6.50 0.04
N LYS A 59 7.10 5.85 -1.11
CA LYS A 59 6.31 6.15 -2.31
C LYS A 59 5.36 5.00 -2.61
N VAL A 60 4.13 5.31 -3.01
CA VAL A 60 3.14 4.27 -3.37
C VAL A 60 3.55 3.63 -4.69
N LEU A 61 3.63 2.30 -4.70
CA LEU A 61 3.88 1.50 -5.90
C LEU A 61 2.57 1.06 -6.55
N GLY A 62 1.64 0.54 -5.75
CA GLY A 62 0.43 -0.07 -6.25
C GLY A 62 -0.37 -0.78 -5.18
N PHE A 63 -1.35 -1.56 -5.60
CA PHE A 63 -2.19 -2.36 -4.72
C PHE A 63 -2.56 -3.68 -5.37
N PHE A 64 -2.91 -4.67 -4.55
CA PHE A 64 -3.50 -5.92 -5.01
C PHE A 64 -4.44 -6.49 -3.96
N PHE A 65 -5.48 -7.17 -4.42
CA PHE A 65 -6.47 -7.89 -3.62
C PHE A 65 -7.25 -8.88 -4.49
#